data_AF-A0A957TF39-F1
#
_entry.id   AF-A0A957TF39-F1
#
_cell.length_a   1.000
_cell.length_b   1.000
_cell.length_c   1.000
_cell.angle_alpha   90.00
_cell.angle_beta   90.00
_cell.angle_gamma   90.00
#
_symmetry.space_group_name_H-M   'P 1'
#
loop_
_entity.id
_entity.type
_entity.pdbx_description
1 polymer ?
#
loop_
_entity_poly.entity_id
_entity_poly.type
_entity_poly.pdbx_seq_one_letter_code
_entity_poly.pdbx_strand_id
1 'polypeptide(L)' 'AEAFSDRALKAFPQANISYDSNPRRQGIVDSWPEDIDDARARSDWGWKPDYDVDRFFEEYFLPEIRKRYGK' A
#
# COMPACT_ATOMS: atom_id res chain seq x y z
N ALA A 1 2.87 3.72 7.43
CA ALA A 1 4.13 3.80 6.65
C ALA A 1 5.02 2.59 6.93
N GLU A 2 5.29 2.29 8.20
CA GLU A 2 6.20 1.20 8.62
C GLU A 2 5.83 -0.18 8.08
N ALA A 3 4.56 -0.59 8.14
CA ALA A 3 4.13 -1.89 7.64
C ALA A 3 4.42 -2.11 6.14
N PHE A 4 4.35 -1.04 5.34
CA PHE A 4 4.70 -1.10 3.92
C PHE A 4 6.23 -1.18 3.73
N SER A 5 6.99 -0.35 4.46
CA SER A 5 8.46 -0.37 4.37
C SER A 5 9.03 -1.72 4.80
N ASP A 6 8.48 -2.35 5.83
CA ASP A 6 8.93 -3.65 6.31
C ASP A 6 8.76 -4.74 5.25
N ARG A 7 7.62 -4.74 4.55
CA ARG A 7 7.37 -5.67 3.43
C ARG A 7 8.32 -5.40 2.27
N ALA A 8 8.54 -4.13 1.92
CA ALA A 8 9.48 -3.76 0.87
C ALA A 8 10.92 -4.17 1.21
N LEU A 9 11.38 -3.96 2.44
CA LEU A 9 12.73 -4.32 2.91
C LEU A 9 12.94 -5.84 2.96
N LYS A 10 11.90 -6.63 3.30
CA LYS A 10 11.97 -8.10 3.19
C LYS A 10 12.26 -8.55 1.76
N ALA A 11 11.67 -7.90 0.76
CA ALA A 11 11.88 -8.23 -0.64
C ALA A 11 13.15 -7.59 -1.24
N PHE A 12 13.58 -6.44 -0.72
CA PHE A 12 14.72 -5.67 -1.17
C PHE A 12 15.58 -5.23 0.04
N PRO A 13 16.41 -6.12 0.61
CA PRO A 13 17.13 -5.84 1.86
C PRO A 13 18.14 -4.70 1.80
N GLN A 14 18.56 -4.32 0.59
CA GLN A 14 19.50 -3.22 0.35
C GLN A 14 18.79 -1.89 0.05
N ALA A 15 17.46 -1.86 0.03
CA ALA A 15 16.72 -0.62 -0.17
C ALA A 15 16.96 0.34 1.00
N ASN A 16 17.16 1.62 0.69
CA ASN A 16 17.28 2.67 1.68
C ASN A 16 15.98 3.50 1.69
N ILE A 17 15.26 3.47 2.81
CA ILE A 17 13.97 4.16 2.97
C ILE A 17 14.12 5.17 4.09
N SER A 18 13.87 6.44 3.79
CA SER A 18 13.83 7.53 4.77
C SER A 18 12.51 8.29 4.68
N TYR A 19 12.19 9.04 5.73
CA TYR A 19 10.96 9.82 5.83
C TYR A 19 11.30 11.30 6.03
N ASP A 20 10.87 12.13 5.09
CA ASP A 20 10.92 13.59 5.18
C ASP A 20 9.53 14.12 4.82
N SER A 21 8.62 14.08 5.79
CA SER A 21 7.22 14.40 5.57
C SER A 21 7.02 15.90 5.37
N ASN A 22 6.48 16.29 4.22
CA ASN A 22 6.06 17.67 3.98
C ASN A 22 4.86 18.03 4.88
N PRO A 23 4.94 19.04 5.76
CA PRO A 23 3.88 19.34 6.73
C PRO A 23 2.52 19.66 6.08
N ARG A 24 2.52 20.30 4.90
CA ARG A 24 1.27 20.61 4.19
C ARG A 24 0.59 19.36 3.66
N ARG A 25 1.36 18.38 3.17
CA ARG A 25 0.80 17.10 2.69
C ARG A 25 0.40 16.20 3.84
N GLN A 26 1.19 16.19 4.92
CA GLN A 26 0.85 15.42 6.12
C GLN A 26 -0.49 15.87 6.69
N GLY A 27 -0.74 17.19 6.80
CA GLY A 27 -2.05 17.69 7.24
C GLY A 27 -3.24 17.31 6.34
N ILE A 28 -3.02 17.05 5.04
CA ILE A 28 -4.05 16.51 4.15
C ILE A 28 -4.28 15.03 4.46
N VAL A 29 -3.22 14.25 4.59
CA VAL A 29 -3.30 12.80 4.90
C VAL A 29 -3.95 12.57 6.26
N ASP A 30 -3.58 13.35 7.27
CA ASP A 30 -4.14 13.29 8.63
C ASP A 30 -5.63 13.62 8.67
N SER A 31 -6.17 14.29 7.64
CA SER A 31 -7.60 14.59 7.53
C SER A 31 -8.43 13.46 6.93
N TRP A 32 -7.79 12.45 6.34
CA TRP A 32 -8.50 11.33 5.72
C TRP A 32 -8.87 10.27 6.77
N PRO A 33 -9.99 9.54 6.58
CA PRO A 33 -10.28 8.39 7.42
C PRO A 33 -9.24 7.30 7.22
N GLU A 34 -8.82 6.65 8.31
CA GLU A 34 -7.89 5.51 8.25
C GLU A 34 -8.55 4.26 7.62
N ASP A 35 -9.85 4.09 7.83
CA ASP A 35 -10.64 2.98 7.31
C ASP A 35 -12.02 3.45 6.83
N ILE A 36 -12.62 2.70 5.91
CA ILE A 36 -13.90 3.01 5.27
C ILE A 36 -14.86 1.85 5.48
N ASP A 37 -16.00 2.12 6.12
CA ASP A 37 -17.11 1.16 6.18
C ASP A 37 -17.76 1.00 4.80
N ASP A 38 -17.49 -0.15 4.17
CA ASP A 38 -18.02 -0.52 2.85
C ASP A 38 -19.23 -1.47 2.94
N ALA A 39 -19.84 -1.68 4.12
CA ALA A 39 -20.92 -2.66 4.32
C ALA A 39 -22.14 -2.45 3.40
N ARG A 40 -22.51 -1.19 3.14
CA ARG A 40 -23.60 -0.87 2.19
C ARG A 40 -23.29 -1.36 0.79
N ALA A 41 -22.07 -1.17 0.30
CA ALA A 41 -21.66 -1.62 -1.02
C ALA A 41 -21.68 -3.16 -1.12
N ARG A 42 -21.24 -3.85 -0.05
CA ARG A 42 -21.30 -5.31 0.05
C ARG A 42 -22.74 -5.81 0.00
N SER A 43 -23.65 -5.13 0.68
CA SER A 43 -25.06 -5.50 0.75
C SER A 43 -25.84 -5.18 -0.52
N ASP A 44 -25.67 -3.96 -1.06
CA ASP A 44 -26.55 -3.43 -2.10
C ASP A 44 -26.21 -4.00 -3.49
N TRP A 45 -24.92 -4.26 -3.76
CA TRP A 45 -24.46 -4.71 -5.08
C TRP A 45 -23.35 -5.76 -5.02
N GLY A 46 -23.14 -6.39 -3.85
CA GLY A 46 -22.23 -7.52 -3.72
C GLY A 46 -20.77 -7.16 -3.81
N TRP A 47 -20.39 -5.91 -3.50
CA TRP A 47 -18.99 -5.50 -3.49
C TRP A 47 -18.14 -6.46 -2.65
N LYS A 48 -16.99 -6.86 -3.19
CA LYS A 48 -16.00 -7.63 -2.47
C LYS A 48 -14.61 -7.30 -3.03
N PRO A 49 -13.65 -6.84 -2.20
CA PRO A 49 -12.29 -6.66 -2.67
C PRO A 49 -11.65 -8.02 -2.97
N ASP A 50 -11.09 -8.16 -4.17
CA ASP A 50 -10.39 -9.38 -4.59
C ASP A 50 -8.93 -9.42 -4.15
N TYR A 51 -8.34 -8.24 -3.88
CA TYR A 51 -6.93 -8.08 -3.54
C TYR A 51 -6.81 -7.52 -2.12
N ASP A 52 -6.18 -8.30 -1.25
CA ASP A 52 -5.66 -7.82 0.02
C ASP A 52 -4.22 -7.29 -0.15
N VAL A 53 -3.62 -6.86 0.96
CA VAL A 53 -2.26 -6.31 0.96
C VAL A 53 -1.23 -7.37 0.57
N ASP A 54 -1.42 -8.64 0.92
CA ASP A 54 -0.49 -9.73 0.59
C ASP A 54 -0.49 -9.97 -0.92
N ARG A 55 -1.67 -10.17 -1.51
CA ARG A 55 -1.85 -10.37 -2.96
C ARG A 55 -1.37 -9.16 -3.75
N PHE A 56 -1.64 -7.94 -3.29
CA PHE A 56 -1.11 -6.74 -3.94
C PHE A 56 0.43 -6.76 -4.02
N PHE A 57 1.11 -7.15 -2.95
CA PHE A 57 2.58 -7.21 -2.93
C PHE A 57 3.11 -8.31 -3.85
N GLU A 58 2.54 -9.50 -3.78
CA GLU A 58 3.03 -10.68 -4.50
C GLU A 58 2.71 -10.65 -6.00
N GLU A 59 1.50 -10.22 -6.37
CA GLU A 59 1.01 -10.31 -7.74
C GLU A 59 1.27 -9.05 -8.57
N TYR A 60 1.37 -7.87 -7.93
CA TYR A 60 1.52 -6.60 -8.65
C TYR A 60 2.81 -5.85 -8.28
N PHE A 61 2.99 -5.47 -7.01
CA PHE A 61 4.07 -4.56 -6.63
C PHE A 61 5.46 -5.16 -6.90
N LEU A 62 5.76 -6.35 -6.38
CA LEU A 62 7.08 -6.97 -6.54
C LEU A 62 7.41 -7.37 -7.99
N PRO A 63 6.49 -8.00 -8.75
CA PRO A 63 6.72 -8.33 -10.15
C PRO A 63 7.03 -7.10 -11.00
N GLU A 64 6.26 -6.02 -10.85
CA GLU A 64 6.45 -4.81 -11.68
C GLU A 64 7.73 -4.05 -11.32
N ILE A 65 8.08 -3.95 -10.03
CA ILE A 65 9.36 -3.35 -9.62
C ILE A 65 10.54 -4.17 -10.16
N ARG A 66 10.50 -5.50 -10.05
CA ARG A 66 11.55 -6.39 -10.59
C ARG A 66 11.62 -6.31 -12.11
N LYS A 67 10.50 -6.24 -12.81
CA LYS A 67 10.46 -6.08 -14.27
C LYS A 67 11.06 -4.75 -14.73
N ARG A 68 10.83 -3.67 -13.96
CA ARG A 68 11.28 -2.32 -14.34
C ARG A 68 12.74 -2.03 -13.95
N TYR A 69 13.20 -2.57 -12.82
CA TYR A 69 14.50 -2.23 -12.24
C TYR A 69 15.42 -3.44 -12.02
N GLY A 70 14.92 -4.67 -12.20
CA GLY A 70 15.75 -5.86 -12.26
C GLY A 70 16.56 -5.83 -13.55
N LYS A 71 17.89 -5.86 -13.40
CA LYS A 71 18.80 -6.09 -14.52
C LYS A 71 18.75 -7.54 -14.98
#